data_AF-A0AA39RI99-F1
#
_entry.id   AF-A0AA39RI99-F1
#
_cell.length_a   1.000
_cell.length_b   1.000
_cell.length_c   1.000
_cell.angle_alpha   90.00
_cell.angle_beta   90.00
_cell.angle_gamma   90.00
#
_symmetry.space_group_name_H-M   'P 1'
#
loop_
_entity.id
_entity.type
_entity.pdbx_description
1 polymer ?
#
loop_
_entity_poly.entity_id
_entity_poly.type
_entity_poly.pdbx_seq_one_letter_code
_entity_poly.pdbx_strand_id
1 'polypeptide(L)'
;MQQNARCAVEGGCPTDYIAISFAILFFILLLSKFILPLVVHKVPNTKGSGFWIPVIQIFASFNLLLSFVMSVEFLAFKRRHWWQSCYVWAAWVEGPLGFGLLLGCRIAQAFQLYNIFVRRRLPPIRSYIFLPLLVLPWVAGAAFIHMKKPLNYRCHMGAPWIIPIVCLHALYVATLAGFLGAIRHIEFRFDELKDLLKGIVVSASSIGIWAFSFILNEIHDDISWLQVASRFLLLVTASVLVLVFFSISSSEPLLSQISLRKREPKEFETMGQALGIPDSGLLLQRESTPVIDPNEPLDKLLLDKRFRQSFMAFADSCLAGESVHFYDEVHELEKIPVDDHVRRIYMARHIIEKYIVAGASMEVNISHRTRQEILTTPDLAHPDLFNNAINELIQLLKMNLAKDYWSSMFFIKFKEEASMRSTNHDLEHMTDWNFSPRLSSVHCFDDPFHQEQFSKGSSHNSHDSDP
;
A
#
# COMPACT_ATOMS: atom_id res chain seq x y z
N MET A 1 45.61 -2.78 -25.37
CA MET A 1 44.86 -4.03 -25.64
C MET A 1 45.18 -5.15 -24.65
N GLN A 2 46.45 -5.44 -24.32
CA GLN A 2 46.82 -6.50 -23.35
C GLN A 2 46.23 -6.33 -21.94
N GLN A 3 46.09 -5.10 -21.46
CA GLN A 3 45.54 -4.79 -20.13
C GLN A 3 44.02 -5.07 -20.05
N ASN A 4 43.27 -4.84 -21.14
CA ASN A 4 41.83 -5.15 -21.21
C ASN A 4 41.58 -6.67 -21.27
N ALA A 5 42.46 -7.42 -21.94
CA ALA A 5 42.35 -8.88 -22.01
C ALA A 5 42.65 -9.56 -20.66
N ARG A 6 43.58 -9.01 -19.86
CA ARG A 6 43.84 -9.51 -18.50
C ARG A 6 42.71 -9.20 -17.53
N CYS A 7 42.20 -7.97 -17.51
CA CYS A 7 41.11 -7.61 -16.59
C CYS A 7 39.81 -8.35 -16.92
N ALA A 8 39.57 -8.72 -18.19
CA ALA A 8 38.40 -9.54 -18.56
C ALA A 8 38.40 -10.91 -17.86
N VAL A 9 39.58 -11.49 -17.64
CA VAL A 9 39.74 -12.83 -17.05
C VAL A 9 39.94 -12.77 -15.53
N GLU A 10 40.67 -11.79 -15.03
CA GLU A 10 41.02 -11.68 -13.61
C GLU A 10 40.03 -10.80 -12.81
N GLY A 11 39.17 -10.05 -13.51
CA GLY A 11 38.30 -9.04 -12.92
C GLY A 11 38.99 -7.70 -12.69
N GLY A 12 38.21 -6.72 -12.23
CA GLY A 12 38.71 -5.38 -11.88
C GLY A 12 38.94 -4.47 -13.09
N CYS A 13 38.17 -4.64 -14.17
CA CYS A 13 38.13 -3.65 -15.23
C CYS A 13 37.48 -2.34 -14.72
N PRO A 14 37.77 -1.17 -15.32
CA PRO A 14 37.14 0.10 -14.94
C PRO A 14 35.60 0.04 -14.94
N THR A 15 35.01 -0.70 -15.89
CA THR A 15 33.56 -0.95 -15.99
C THR A 15 33.00 -1.73 -14.80
N ASP A 16 33.77 -2.62 -14.19
CA ASP A 16 33.37 -3.43 -13.05
C ASP A 16 33.14 -2.54 -11.82
N TYR A 17 34.07 -1.60 -11.57
CA TYR A 17 33.95 -0.63 -10.49
C TYR A 17 32.80 0.36 -10.71
N ILE A 18 32.53 0.74 -11.96
CA ILE A 18 31.36 1.56 -12.31
C ILE A 18 30.08 0.79 -11.99
N ALA A 19 29.98 -0.48 -12.39
CA ALA A 19 28.81 -1.31 -12.10
C ALA A 19 28.62 -1.53 -10.59
N ILE A 20 29.69 -1.77 -9.83
CA ILE A 20 29.63 -1.86 -8.37
C ILE A 20 29.13 -0.54 -7.76
N SER A 21 29.64 0.59 -8.22
CA SER A 21 29.21 1.91 -7.74
C SER A 21 27.71 2.14 -8.01
N PHE A 22 27.23 1.71 -9.18
CA PHE A 22 25.82 1.74 -9.55
C PHE A 22 24.98 0.84 -8.63
N ALA A 23 25.43 -0.38 -8.34
CA ALA A 23 24.75 -1.30 -7.43
C ALA A 23 24.66 -0.73 -6.00
N ILE A 24 25.74 -0.12 -5.50
CA ILE A 24 25.76 0.55 -4.20
C ILE A 24 24.75 1.71 -4.18
N LEU A 25 24.77 2.56 -5.20
CA LEU A 25 23.84 3.69 -5.31
C LEU A 25 22.38 3.21 -5.30
N PHE A 26 22.04 2.20 -6.10
CA PHE A 26 20.68 1.65 -6.18
C PHE A 26 20.25 1.02 -4.85
N PHE A 27 21.15 0.34 -4.16
CA PHE A 27 20.87 -0.21 -2.84
C PHE A 27 20.65 0.89 -1.79
N ILE A 28 21.42 1.98 -1.83
CA ILE A 28 21.20 3.16 -0.97
C ILE A 28 19.82 3.79 -1.26
N LEU A 29 19.44 3.92 -2.53
CA LEU A 29 18.12 4.42 -2.91
C LEU A 29 16.99 3.50 -2.44
N LEU A 30 17.21 2.19 -2.42
CA LEU A 30 16.26 1.23 -1.90
C LEU A 30 16.11 1.38 -0.38
N LEU A 31 17.22 1.45 0.36
CA LEU A 31 17.22 1.66 1.80
C LEU A 31 16.57 2.99 2.19
N SER A 32 16.87 4.08 1.47
CA SER A 32 16.26 5.38 1.75
C SER A 32 14.74 5.33 1.55
N LYS A 33 14.25 4.65 0.50
CA LYS A 33 12.83 4.42 0.29
C LYS A 33 12.17 3.57 1.38
N PHE A 34 12.89 2.60 1.95
CA PHE A 34 12.38 1.79 3.07
C PHE A 34 12.32 2.58 4.38
N ILE A 35 13.36 3.36 4.68
CA ILE A 35 13.53 4.02 5.98
C ILE A 35 12.70 5.31 6.07
N LEU A 36 12.58 6.08 4.97
CA LEU A 36 11.92 7.38 4.96
C LEU A 36 10.47 7.33 5.53
N PRO A 37 9.61 6.36 5.18
CA PRO A 37 8.29 6.23 5.77
C PRO A 37 8.33 5.98 7.29
N LEU A 38 9.25 5.12 7.76
CA LEU A 38 9.37 4.75 9.16
C LEU A 38 9.80 5.95 10.03
N VAL A 39 10.72 6.77 9.52
CA VAL A 39 11.24 7.94 10.25
C VAL A 39 10.26 9.12 10.23
N VAL A 40 9.66 9.42 9.07
CA VAL A 40 8.82 10.62 8.90
C VAL A 40 7.42 10.42 9.48
N HIS A 41 6.84 9.22 9.34
CA HIS A 41 5.41 9.02 9.65
C HIS A 41 5.16 8.38 11.02
N LYS A 42 6.22 8.08 11.80
CA LYS A 42 6.13 7.34 13.09
C LYS A 42 5.11 6.21 13.01
N VAL A 43 5.13 5.45 11.92
CA VAL A 43 4.12 4.42 11.66
C VAL A 43 4.18 3.44 12.83
N PRO A 44 3.08 3.19 13.54
CA PRO A 44 3.08 2.21 14.61
C PRO A 44 3.55 0.88 14.04
N ASN A 45 4.52 0.25 14.71
CA ASN A 45 5.04 -1.06 14.32
C ASN A 45 3.87 -2.07 14.33
N THR A 46 3.25 -2.29 13.17
CA THR A 46 2.26 -3.34 13.02
C THR A 46 3.01 -4.66 13.15
N LYS A 47 2.77 -5.41 14.22
CA LYS A 47 3.36 -6.75 14.45
C LYS A 47 2.90 -7.79 13.41
N GLY A 48 2.21 -7.36 12.35
CA GLY A 48 1.63 -8.20 11.31
C GLY A 48 2.65 -8.68 10.27
N SER A 49 2.28 -9.74 9.56
CA SER A 49 3.09 -10.35 8.50
C SER A 49 3.41 -9.42 7.32
N GLY A 50 2.66 -8.31 7.17
CA GLY A 50 2.88 -7.33 6.10
C GLY A 50 4.21 -6.59 6.21
N PHE A 51 4.71 -6.34 7.42
CA PHE A 51 5.99 -5.66 7.64
C PHE A 51 7.21 -6.52 7.26
N TRP A 52 7.11 -7.84 7.45
CA TRP A 52 8.23 -8.75 7.24
C TRP A 52 8.57 -8.96 5.76
N ILE A 53 7.60 -8.82 4.84
CA ILE A 53 7.85 -9.04 3.41
C ILE A 53 8.83 -7.99 2.84
N PRO A 54 8.64 -6.67 3.05
CA PRO A 54 9.62 -5.66 2.64
C PRO A 54 11.01 -5.87 3.26
N VAL A 55 11.09 -6.26 4.54
CA VAL A 55 12.37 -6.54 5.22
C VAL A 55 13.10 -7.70 4.55
N ILE A 56 12.40 -8.80 4.30
CA ILE A 56 12.96 -9.97 3.61
C ILE A 56 13.40 -9.59 2.19
N GLN A 57 12.67 -8.73 1.49
CA GLN A 57 13.05 -8.24 0.16
C GLN A 57 14.34 -7.41 0.19
N ILE A 58 14.56 -6.56 1.20
CA ILE A 58 15.83 -5.82 1.35
C ILE A 58 16.97 -6.79 1.58
N PHE A 59 16.78 -7.76 2.47
CA PHE A 59 17.77 -8.80 2.73
C PHE A 59 18.09 -9.59 1.45
N ALA A 60 17.07 -10.01 0.70
CA ALA A 60 17.26 -10.76 -0.54
C ALA A 60 17.91 -9.91 -1.66
N SER A 61 17.58 -8.61 -1.71
CA SER A 61 18.19 -7.63 -2.62
C SER A 61 19.68 -7.50 -2.38
N PHE A 62 20.07 -7.34 -1.12
CA PHE A 62 21.48 -7.26 -0.72
C PHE A 62 22.23 -8.54 -1.10
N ASN A 63 21.67 -9.70 -0.77
CA ASN A 63 22.26 -11.00 -1.08
C ASN A 63 22.42 -11.21 -2.59
N LEU A 64 21.43 -10.82 -3.41
CA LEU A 64 21.50 -10.95 -4.85
C LEU A 64 22.64 -10.09 -5.45
N LEU A 65 22.71 -8.81 -5.09
CA LEU A 65 23.75 -7.91 -5.61
C LEU A 65 25.14 -8.35 -5.15
N LEU A 66 25.28 -8.71 -3.88
CA LEU A 66 26.55 -9.19 -3.33
C LEU A 66 26.96 -10.51 -3.99
N SER A 67 26.02 -11.41 -4.24
CA SER A 67 26.27 -12.66 -4.93
C SER A 67 26.94 -12.44 -6.29
N PHE A 68 26.39 -11.55 -7.12
CA PHE A 68 26.98 -11.27 -8.43
C PHE A 68 28.40 -10.72 -8.35
N VAL A 69 28.66 -9.80 -7.41
CA VAL A 69 30.01 -9.25 -7.22
C VAL A 69 31.01 -10.35 -6.83
N MET A 70 30.57 -11.35 -6.05
CA MET A 70 31.41 -12.43 -5.55
C MET A 70 31.57 -13.60 -6.54
N SER A 71 30.54 -13.90 -7.34
CA SER A 71 30.54 -15.03 -8.29
C SER A 71 31.09 -14.66 -9.66
N VAL A 72 30.80 -13.46 -10.18
CA VAL A 72 31.04 -13.05 -11.58
C VAL A 72 32.31 -12.22 -11.75
N GLU A 73 33.39 -12.59 -11.04
CA GLU A 73 34.75 -12.05 -11.24
C GLU A 73 34.83 -10.52 -11.36
N PHE A 74 34.03 -9.76 -10.60
CA PHE A 74 34.08 -8.29 -10.59
C PHE A 74 35.32 -7.75 -9.88
N LEU A 75 35.75 -8.47 -8.84
CA LEU A 75 36.89 -8.11 -8.01
C LEU A 75 38.04 -9.10 -8.26
N ALA A 76 39.24 -8.56 -8.47
CA ALA A 76 40.45 -9.37 -8.62
C ALA A 76 40.94 -9.87 -7.26
N PHE A 77 40.47 -11.03 -6.81
CA PHE A 77 40.99 -11.70 -5.63
C PHE A 77 41.17 -13.21 -5.83
N LYS A 78 42.22 -13.77 -5.21
CA LYS A 78 42.43 -15.23 -5.18
C LYS A 78 41.47 -15.86 -4.19
N ARG A 79 40.64 -16.79 -4.67
CA ARG A 79 39.69 -17.57 -3.87
C ARG A 79 40.47 -18.57 -2.99
N ARG A 80 40.71 -18.23 -1.72
CA ARG A 80 41.46 -19.04 -0.75
C ARG A 80 40.60 -19.55 0.40
N HIS A 81 39.55 -18.82 0.77
CA HIS A 81 38.68 -19.15 1.89
C HIS A 81 37.40 -19.84 1.44
N TRP A 82 36.80 -20.66 2.32
CA TRP A 82 35.53 -21.34 2.03
C TRP A 82 34.37 -20.37 1.73
N TRP A 83 34.35 -19.21 2.38
CA TRP A 83 33.39 -18.12 2.10
C TRP A 83 33.62 -17.44 0.74
N GLN A 84 34.66 -17.78 -0.01
CA GLN A 84 34.89 -17.34 -1.39
C GLN A 84 34.56 -18.45 -2.41
N SER A 85 33.92 -19.53 -1.96
CA SER A 85 33.51 -20.65 -2.81
C SER A 85 32.44 -20.21 -3.80
N CYS A 86 32.61 -20.62 -5.06
CA CYS A 86 31.61 -20.45 -6.11
C CYS A 86 30.25 -21.04 -5.72
N TYR A 87 30.23 -22.18 -5.04
CA TYR A 87 28.98 -22.83 -4.65
C TYR A 87 28.20 -22.02 -3.62
N VAL A 88 28.90 -21.34 -2.70
CA VAL A 88 28.23 -20.50 -1.69
C VAL A 88 27.54 -19.34 -2.39
N TRP A 89 28.26 -18.57 -3.21
CA TRP A 89 27.68 -17.38 -3.84
C TRP A 89 26.76 -17.73 -5.01
N ALA A 90 27.24 -18.43 -6.02
CA ALA A 90 26.49 -18.68 -7.26
C ALA A 90 25.33 -19.68 -7.11
N ALA A 91 25.35 -20.58 -6.13
CA ALA A 91 24.27 -21.55 -5.94
C ALA A 91 23.37 -21.23 -4.74
N TRP A 92 23.94 -20.98 -3.55
CA TRP A 92 23.14 -20.79 -2.32
C TRP A 92 22.68 -19.35 -2.09
N VAL A 93 23.55 -18.38 -2.34
CA VAL A 93 23.20 -16.97 -2.14
C VAL A 93 22.43 -16.43 -3.34
N GLU A 94 22.89 -16.65 -4.57
CA GLU A 94 22.24 -16.15 -5.79
C GLU A 94 20.81 -16.67 -5.95
N GLY A 95 20.65 -18.00 -5.84
CA GLY A 95 19.39 -18.69 -6.09
C GLY A 95 18.42 -18.52 -4.91
N PRO A 96 18.52 -19.35 -3.85
CA PRO A 96 17.61 -19.32 -2.72
C PRO A 96 17.50 -17.96 -2.03
N LEU A 97 18.63 -17.36 -1.61
CA LEU A 97 18.63 -16.15 -0.79
C LEU A 97 18.47 -14.86 -1.60
N GLY A 98 18.77 -14.89 -2.89
CA GLY A 98 18.63 -13.78 -3.82
C GLY A 98 17.31 -13.87 -4.59
N PHE A 99 17.36 -14.44 -5.79
CA PHE A 99 16.21 -14.49 -6.70
C PHE A 99 15.00 -15.21 -6.12
N GLY A 100 15.20 -16.35 -5.47
CA GLY A 100 14.14 -17.18 -4.91
C GLY A 100 13.35 -16.44 -3.85
N LEU A 101 14.02 -15.76 -2.91
CA LEU A 101 13.36 -14.90 -1.94
C LEU A 101 12.74 -13.66 -2.59
N LEU A 102 13.43 -12.97 -3.50
CA LEU A 102 12.89 -11.76 -4.15
C LEU A 102 11.61 -12.05 -4.94
N LEU A 103 11.65 -13.00 -5.87
CA LEU A 103 10.51 -13.40 -6.68
C LEU A 103 9.45 -14.12 -5.83
N GLY A 104 9.87 -14.92 -4.85
CA GLY A 104 8.97 -15.58 -3.90
C GLY A 104 8.13 -14.57 -3.11
N CYS A 105 8.74 -13.50 -2.59
CA CYS A 105 8.02 -12.41 -1.94
C CYS A 105 7.01 -11.75 -2.89
N ARG A 106 7.34 -11.60 -4.18
CA ARG A 106 6.42 -11.02 -5.18
C ARG A 106 5.24 -11.91 -5.50
N ILE A 107 5.48 -13.20 -5.67
CA ILE A 107 4.41 -14.18 -5.87
C ILE A 107 3.52 -14.24 -4.63
N ALA A 108 4.09 -14.17 -3.42
CA ALA A 108 3.33 -14.12 -2.19
C ALA A 108 2.41 -12.88 -2.11
N GLN A 109 2.90 -11.71 -2.50
CA GLN A 109 2.09 -10.49 -2.60
C GLN A 109 0.98 -10.64 -3.65
N ALA A 110 1.33 -11.03 -4.88
CA ALA A 110 0.35 -11.23 -5.95
C ALA A 110 -0.75 -12.24 -5.57
N PHE A 111 -0.39 -13.30 -4.84
CA PHE A 111 -1.33 -14.27 -4.28
C PHE A 111 -2.26 -13.64 -3.23
N GLN A 112 -1.78 -12.72 -2.40
CA GLN A 112 -2.61 -11.98 -1.45
C GLN A 112 -3.61 -11.07 -2.18
N LEU A 113 -3.16 -10.23 -3.12
CA LEU A 113 -4.06 -9.39 -3.92
C LEU A 113 -5.12 -10.23 -4.63
N TYR A 114 -4.71 -11.34 -5.25
CA TYR A 114 -5.63 -12.22 -5.97
C TYR A 114 -6.73 -12.76 -5.04
N ASN A 115 -6.38 -13.23 -3.84
CA ASN A 115 -7.41 -13.72 -2.91
C ASN A 115 -8.30 -12.58 -2.41
N ILE A 116 -7.75 -11.41 -2.14
CA ILE A 116 -8.49 -10.27 -1.59
C ILE A 116 -9.44 -9.66 -2.61
N PHE A 117 -9.03 -9.43 -3.84
CA PHE A 117 -9.84 -8.71 -4.82
C PHE A 117 -10.59 -9.63 -5.78
N VAL A 118 -9.99 -10.75 -6.20
CA VAL A 118 -10.66 -11.69 -7.12
C VAL A 118 -11.53 -12.68 -6.35
N ARG A 119 -10.97 -13.32 -5.32
CA ARG A 119 -11.75 -14.25 -4.46
C ARG A 119 -12.49 -13.57 -3.32
N ARG A 120 -12.32 -12.26 -3.14
CA ARG A 120 -12.99 -11.45 -2.10
C ARG A 120 -12.80 -12.00 -0.69
N ARG A 121 -11.67 -12.62 -0.38
CA ARG A 121 -11.47 -13.28 0.92
C ARG A 121 -10.06 -13.06 1.44
N LEU A 122 -9.88 -13.18 2.75
CA LEU A 122 -8.55 -13.15 3.34
C LEU A 122 -7.71 -14.33 2.82
N PRO A 123 -6.39 -14.13 2.62
CA PRO A 123 -5.52 -15.17 2.09
C PRO A 123 -5.52 -16.39 3.03
N PRO A 124 -5.81 -17.61 2.52
CA PRO A 124 -5.97 -18.80 3.35
C PRO A 124 -4.65 -19.27 3.98
N ILE A 125 -3.53 -18.96 3.33
CA ILE A 125 -2.19 -19.33 3.77
C ILE A 125 -1.46 -18.06 4.19
N ARG A 126 -0.92 -18.07 5.40
CA ARG A 126 -0.12 -16.95 5.91
C ARG A 126 1.21 -16.86 5.16
N SER A 127 1.70 -15.65 4.93
CA SER A 127 2.89 -15.39 4.10
C SER A 127 4.15 -16.09 4.61
N TYR A 128 4.30 -16.25 5.93
CA TYR A 128 5.46 -16.93 6.52
C TYR A 128 5.47 -18.46 6.27
N ILE A 129 4.32 -19.05 5.91
CA ILE A 129 4.23 -20.46 5.49
C ILE A 129 4.39 -20.55 3.97
N PHE A 130 3.75 -19.64 3.23
CA PHE A 130 3.76 -19.66 1.78
C PHE A 130 5.14 -19.34 1.19
N LEU A 131 5.88 -18.40 1.78
CA LEU A 131 7.18 -17.98 1.26
C LEU A 131 8.24 -19.10 1.30
N PRO A 132 8.45 -19.85 2.41
CA PRO A 132 9.34 -21.01 2.40
C PRO A 132 8.97 -22.03 1.33
N LEU A 133 7.68 -22.31 1.12
CA LEU A 133 7.23 -23.23 0.07
C LEU A 133 7.65 -22.76 -1.33
N LEU A 134 7.57 -21.45 -1.59
CA LEU A 134 8.07 -20.84 -2.82
C LEU A 134 9.59 -20.84 -2.94
N VAL A 135 10.35 -21.02 -1.87
CA VAL A 135 11.83 -21.05 -1.94
C VAL A 135 12.35 -22.48 -2.07
N LEU A 136 11.55 -23.50 -1.73
CA LEU A 136 11.94 -24.91 -1.82
C LEU A 136 12.51 -25.35 -3.17
N PRO A 137 11.94 -24.97 -4.34
CA PRO A 137 12.52 -25.33 -5.63
C PRO A 137 13.95 -24.82 -5.82
N TRP A 138 14.24 -23.61 -5.32
CA TRP A 138 15.58 -23.02 -5.36
C TRP A 138 16.55 -23.75 -4.44
N VAL A 139 16.11 -24.12 -3.24
CA VAL A 139 16.93 -24.88 -2.28
C VAL A 139 17.28 -26.25 -2.84
N ALA A 140 16.30 -26.95 -3.43
CA ALA A 140 16.51 -28.24 -4.09
C ALA A 140 17.49 -28.11 -5.26
N GLY A 141 17.33 -27.08 -6.10
CA GLY A 141 18.24 -26.78 -7.20
C GLY A 141 19.67 -26.51 -6.72
N ALA A 142 19.85 -25.67 -5.70
CA ALA A 142 21.16 -25.35 -5.13
C ALA A 142 21.84 -26.58 -4.52
N ALA A 143 21.08 -27.42 -3.80
CA ALA A 143 21.59 -28.69 -3.26
C ALA A 143 22.05 -29.64 -4.37
N PHE A 144 21.27 -29.75 -5.45
CA PHE A 144 21.60 -30.60 -6.59
C PHE A 144 22.87 -30.12 -7.32
N ILE A 145 22.98 -28.81 -7.58
CA ILE A 145 24.19 -28.19 -8.15
C ILE A 145 25.40 -28.47 -7.24
N HIS A 146 25.25 -28.27 -5.93
CA HIS A 146 26.35 -28.51 -4.99
C HIS A 146 26.78 -29.99 -4.94
N MET A 147 25.83 -30.92 -5.06
CA MET A 147 26.12 -32.36 -5.09
C MET A 147 26.83 -32.77 -6.38
N LYS A 148 26.39 -32.25 -7.53
CA LYS A 148 26.92 -32.60 -8.85
C LYS A 148 28.19 -31.86 -9.22
N LYS A 149 28.48 -30.77 -8.51
CA LYS A 149 29.68 -29.94 -8.65
C LYS A 149 30.01 -29.52 -10.10
N PRO A 150 29.08 -28.86 -10.82
CA PRO A 150 29.34 -28.45 -12.20
C PRO A 150 30.15 -27.15 -12.32
N LEU A 151 30.34 -26.39 -11.24
CA LEU A 151 31.03 -25.09 -11.28
C LEU A 151 32.54 -25.27 -11.38
N ASN A 152 33.14 -24.56 -12.34
CA ASN A 152 34.59 -24.46 -12.50
C ASN A 152 35.21 -23.40 -11.55
N TYR A 153 36.52 -23.19 -11.63
CA TYR A 153 37.25 -22.23 -10.80
C TYR A 153 36.85 -20.76 -11.02
N ARG A 154 36.21 -20.45 -12.15
CA ARG A 154 35.64 -19.14 -12.52
C ARG A 154 34.16 -19.01 -12.15
N CYS A 155 33.55 -20.04 -11.55
CA CYS A 155 32.13 -20.17 -11.24
C CYS A 155 31.19 -20.38 -12.44
N HIS A 156 31.72 -20.75 -13.61
CA HIS A 156 30.88 -21.16 -14.75
C HIS A 156 30.43 -22.61 -14.59
N MET A 157 29.14 -22.85 -14.81
CA MET A 157 28.42 -24.14 -14.72
C MET A 157 28.29 -24.84 -16.08
N GLY A 158 28.49 -24.11 -17.19
CA GLY A 158 28.42 -24.61 -18.57
C GLY A 158 26.99 -24.80 -19.10
N ALA A 159 26.86 -24.85 -20.44
CA ALA A 159 25.58 -24.87 -21.16
C ALA A 159 24.49 -25.85 -20.65
N PRO A 160 24.77 -27.13 -20.33
CA PRO A 160 23.70 -28.06 -19.94
C PRO A 160 23.02 -27.71 -18.60
N TRP A 161 23.69 -26.95 -17.73
CA TRP A 161 23.16 -26.54 -16.43
C TRP A 161 22.39 -25.21 -16.50
N ILE A 162 22.59 -24.41 -17.55
CA ILE A 162 21.90 -23.14 -17.76
C ILE A 162 20.41 -23.35 -18.02
N ILE A 163 20.07 -24.33 -18.88
CA ILE A 163 18.70 -24.59 -19.32
C ILE A 163 17.73 -24.75 -18.13
N PRO A 164 17.96 -25.67 -17.16
CA PRO A 164 17.04 -25.83 -16.04
C PRO A 164 16.96 -24.59 -15.14
N ILE A 165 18.06 -23.84 -14.97
CA ILE A 165 18.08 -22.60 -14.18
C ILE A 165 17.23 -21.52 -14.86
N VAL A 166 17.38 -21.33 -16.17
CA VAL A 166 16.59 -20.36 -16.95
C VAL A 166 15.11 -20.76 -16.96
N CYS A 167 14.80 -22.05 -17.10
CA CYS A 167 13.43 -22.55 -17.00
C CYS A 167 12.80 -22.24 -15.64
N LEU A 168 13.56 -22.39 -14.53
CA LEU A 168 13.07 -22.06 -13.19
C LEU A 168 12.77 -20.56 -13.06
N HIS A 169 13.66 -19.68 -13.53
CA HIS A 169 13.41 -18.24 -13.56
C HIS A 169 12.16 -17.90 -14.38
N ALA A 170 12.04 -18.46 -15.59
CA ALA A 170 10.90 -18.24 -16.47
C ALA A 170 9.58 -18.69 -15.83
N LEU A 171 9.57 -19.81 -15.09
CA LEU A 171 8.39 -20.29 -14.38
C LEU A 171 7.90 -19.30 -13.31
N TYR A 172 8.81 -18.68 -12.55
CA TYR A 172 8.44 -17.68 -11.54
C TYR A 172 7.87 -16.42 -12.19
N VAL A 173 8.47 -15.96 -13.29
CA VAL A 173 7.95 -14.81 -14.06
C VAL A 173 6.59 -15.13 -14.67
N ALA A 174 6.40 -16.31 -15.24
CA ALA A 174 5.12 -16.75 -15.79
C ALA A 174 4.04 -16.83 -14.71
N THR A 175 4.38 -17.33 -13.52
CA THR A 175 3.47 -17.35 -12.36
C THR A 175 3.03 -15.95 -11.97
N LEU A 176 3.97 -14.99 -11.89
CA LEU A 176 3.67 -13.59 -11.60
C LEU A 176 2.76 -12.96 -12.67
N ALA A 177 3.04 -13.23 -13.96
CA ALA A 177 2.22 -12.78 -15.07
C ALA A 177 0.80 -13.38 -15.04
N GLY A 178 0.66 -14.64 -14.63
CA GLY A 178 -0.63 -15.31 -14.45
C GLY A 178 -1.50 -14.64 -13.38
N PHE A 179 -0.92 -14.34 -12.22
CA PHE A 179 -1.64 -13.59 -11.18
C PHE A 179 -2.06 -12.19 -11.65
N LEU A 180 -1.19 -11.48 -12.38
CA LEU A 180 -1.53 -10.18 -12.95
C LEU A 180 -2.67 -10.27 -13.96
N GLY A 181 -2.63 -11.26 -14.85
CA GLY A 181 -3.69 -11.50 -15.83
C GLY A 181 -5.04 -11.70 -15.15
N ALA A 182 -5.07 -12.42 -14.03
CA ALA A 182 -6.28 -12.64 -13.24
C ALA A 182 -6.81 -11.36 -12.56
N ILE A 183 -5.94 -10.39 -12.26
CA ILE A 183 -6.29 -9.16 -11.55
C ILE A 183 -6.61 -7.99 -12.50
N ARG A 184 -6.25 -8.10 -13.79
CA ARG A 184 -6.34 -7.02 -14.79
C ARG A 184 -7.73 -6.40 -14.97
N HIS A 185 -8.79 -7.17 -14.73
CA HIS A 185 -10.17 -6.73 -14.93
C HIS A 185 -10.76 -5.94 -13.76
N ILE A 186 -10.02 -5.81 -12.65
CA ILE A 186 -10.48 -5.07 -11.49
C ILE A 186 -10.10 -3.60 -11.66
N GLU A 187 -11.08 -2.70 -11.58
CA GLU A 187 -10.83 -1.27 -11.54
C GLU A 187 -10.35 -0.87 -10.14
N PHE A 188 -9.02 -0.74 -10.00
CA PHE A 188 -8.43 -0.23 -8.77
C PHE A 188 -8.63 1.28 -8.71
N ARG A 189 -9.11 1.76 -7.56
CA ARG A 189 -9.32 3.19 -7.34
C ARG A 189 -8.02 3.97 -7.22
N PHE A 190 -6.99 3.31 -6.70
CA PHE A 190 -5.64 3.83 -6.63
C PHE A 190 -4.89 3.35 -7.87
N ASP A 191 -3.89 4.12 -8.34
CA ASP A 191 -3.01 3.77 -9.48
C ASP A 191 -2.19 2.47 -9.24
N GLU A 192 -2.54 1.66 -8.23
CA GLU A 192 -1.95 0.38 -7.85
C GLU A 192 -1.84 -0.60 -9.02
N LEU A 193 -2.89 -0.76 -9.83
CA LEU A 193 -2.82 -1.66 -11.00
C LEU A 193 -1.84 -1.14 -12.06
N LYS A 194 -1.81 0.18 -12.26
CA LYS A 194 -0.92 0.82 -13.24
C LYS A 194 0.54 0.69 -12.79
N ASP A 195 0.80 0.85 -11.50
CA ASP A 195 2.14 0.71 -10.92
C ASP A 195 2.57 -0.77 -10.83
N LEU A 196 1.64 -1.67 -10.53
CA LEU A 196 1.86 -3.12 -10.58
C LEU A 196 2.16 -3.59 -12.02
N LEU A 197 1.39 -3.12 -13.00
CA LEU A 197 1.57 -3.45 -14.41
C LEU A 197 2.91 -2.91 -14.95
N LYS A 198 3.21 -1.62 -14.72
CA LYS A 198 4.53 -1.04 -15.07
C LYS A 198 5.65 -1.85 -14.43
N GLY A 199 5.47 -2.18 -13.17
CA GLY A 199 6.40 -2.98 -12.41
C GLY A 199 6.70 -4.34 -13.01
N ILE A 200 5.65 -5.06 -13.42
CA ILE A 200 5.77 -6.37 -14.03
C ILE A 200 6.40 -6.27 -15.41
N VAL A 201 5.98 -5.31 -16.25
CA VAL A 201 6.59 -5.08 -17.57
C VAL A 201 8.08 -4.77 -17.45
N VAL A 202 8.46 -3.85 -16.56
CA VAL A 202 9.87 -3.50 -16.33
C VAL A 202 10.63 -4.71 -15.78
N SER A 203 10.05 -5.49 -14.87
CA SER A 203 10.70 -6.68 -14.31
C SER A 203 10.87 -7.82 -15.32
N ALA A 204 9.87 -8.11 -16.14
CA ALA A 204 9.93 -9.12 -17.19
C ALA A 204 10.98 -8.73 -18.23
N SER A 205 11.01 -7.46 -18.62
CA SER A 205 12.03 -6.92 -19.53
C SER A 205 13.43 -7.01 -18.91
N SER A 206 13.58 -6.63 -17.64
CA SER A 206 14.85 -6.67 -16.92
C SER A 206 15.36 -8.10 -16.71
N ILE A 207 14.48 -9.06 -16.39
CA ILE A 207 14.83 -10.49 -16.27
C ILE A 207 15.22 -11.06 -17.65
N GLY A 208 14.55 -10.65 -18.73
CA GLY A 208 14.92 -11.06 -20.08
C GLY A 208 16.33 -10.59 -20.47
N ILE A 209 16.65 -9.31 -20.22
CA ILE A 209 17.99 -8.76 -20.47
C ILE A 209 19.03 -9.43 -19.56
N TRP A 210 18.69 -9.66 -18.29
CA TRP A 210 19.56 -10.35 -17.35
C TRP A 210 19.86 -11.79 -17.81
N ALA A 211 18.84 -12.57 -18.19
CA ALA A 211 19.00 -13.94 -18.66
C ALA A 211 19.84 -13.99 -19.95
N PHE A 212 19.61 -13.07 -20.88
CA PHE A 212 20.42 -12.97 -22.09
C PHE A 212 21.89 -12.64 -21.76
N SER A 213 22.12 -11.69 -20.87
CA SER A 213 23.47 -11.32 -20.42
C SER A 213 24.15 -12.47 -19.67
N PHE A 214 23.40 -13.24 -18.89
CA PHE A 214 23.89 -14.41 -18.17
C PHE A 214 24.34 -15.50 -19.14
N ILE A 215 23.49 -15.83 -20.12
CA ILE A 215 23.81 -16.80 -21.17
C ILE A 215 25.03 -16.36 -21.97
N LEU A 216 25.14 -15.08 -22.32
CA LEU A 216 26.30 -14.56 -23.05
C LEU A 216 27.59 -14.69 -22.23
N ASN A 217 27.57 -14.30 -20.96
CA ASN A 217 28.72 -14.39 -20.06
C ASN A 217 29.16 -15.85 -19.84
N GLU A 218 28.21 -16.78 -19.88
CA GLU A 218 28.43 -18.20 -19.61
C GLU A 218 28.92 -18.99 -20.84
N ILE A 219 28.45 -18.64 -22.05
CA ILE A 219 28.76 -19.36 -23.29
C ILE A 219 30.01 -18.80 -23.98
N HIS A 220 30.22 -17.48 -23.96
CA HIS A 220 31.27 -16.80 -24.73
C HIS A 220 32.38 -16.29 -23.80
N ASP A 221 33.00 -17.19 -23.05
CA ASP A 221 34.12 -16.87 -22.16
C ASP A 221 35.46 -16.69 -22.90
N ASP A 222 35.49 -16.99 -24.20
CA ASP A 222 36.59 -16.81 -25.13
C ASP A 222 36.72 -15.36 -25.65
N ILE A 223 35.61 -14.60 -25.64
CA ILE A 223 35.55 -13.25 -26.18
C ILE A 223 35.61 -12.20 -25.05
N SER A 224 36.80 -11.66 -24.81
CA SER A 224 37.08 -10.76 -23.67
C SER A 224 36.18 -9.51 -23.59
N TRP A 225 35.86 -8.85 -24.71
CA TRP A 225 35.04 -7.64 -24.70
C TRP A 225 33.55 -7.94 -24.41
N LEU A 226 33.07 -9.08 -24.91
CA LEU A 226 31.70 -9.55 -24.72
C LEU A 226 31.50 -10.01 -23.27
N GLN A 227 32.51 -10.66 -22.69
CA GLN A 227 32.54 -11.03 -21.28
C GLN A 227 32.45 -9.79 -20.38
N VAL A 228 33.29 -8.78 -20.57
CA VAL A 228 33.23 -7.54 -19.76
C VAL A 228 31.88 -6.82 -19.92
N ALA A 229 31.34 -6.74 -21.15
CA ALA A 229 30.05 -6.10 -21.40
C ALA A 229 28.88 -6.86 -20.75
N SER A 230 28.86 -8.19 -20.85
CA SER A 230 27.80 -9.02 -20.29
C SER A 230 27.80 -9.01 -18.76
N ARG A 231 28.97 -9.04 -18.12
CA ARG A 231 29.11 -8.85 -16.65
C ARG A 231 28.57 -7.49 -16.21
N PHE A 232 28.97 -6.42 -16.88
CA PHE A 232 28.46 -5.08 -16.60
C PHE A 232 26.93 -5.03 -16.67
N LEU A 233 26.34 -5.58 -17.75
CA LEU A 233 24.89 -5.63 -17.93
C LEU A 233 24.19 -6.47 -16.87
N LEU A 234 24.78 -7.59 -16.42
CA LEU A 234 24.23 -8.42 -15.35
C LEU A 234 24.02 -7.64 -14.05
N LEU A 235 25.05 -6.93 -13.58
CA LEU A 235 24.95 -6.21 -12.30
C LEU A 235 24.06 -4.97 -12.40
N VAL A 236 24.10 -4.24 -13.52
CA VAL A 236 23.23 -3.08 -13.75
C VAL A 236 21.76 -3.50 -13.83
N THR A 237 21.45 -4.56 -14.60
CA THR A 237 20.07 -5.06 -14.70
C THR A 237 19.57 -5.63 -13.38
N ALA A 238 20.40 -6.35 -12.62
CA ALA A 238 20.05 -6.82 -11.28
C ALA A 238 19.78 -5.64 -10.32
N SER A 239 20.56 -4.56 -10.41
CA SER A 239 20.37 -3.34 -9.59
C SER A 239 19.03 -2.66 -9.90
N VAL A 240 18.70 -2.53 -11.19
CA VAL A 240 17.40 -2.01 -11.64
C VAL A 240 16.27 -2.92 -11.17
N LEU A 241 16.41 -4.24 -11.35
CA LEU A 241 15.42 -5.22 -10.94
C LEU A 241 15.10 -5.13 -9.45
N VAL A 242 16.13 -5.05 -8.61
CA VAL A 242 16.02 -4.92 -7.15
C VAL A 242 15.26 -3.65 -6.74
N LEU A 243 15.51 -2.52 -7.41
CA LEU A 243 14.84 -1.25 -7.12
C LEU A 243 13.39 -1.19 -7.66
N VAL A 244 13.11 -1.90 -8.75
CA VAL A 244 11.77 -2.02 -9.38
C VAL A 244 10.90 -2.99 -8.61
N PHE A 245 11.40 -4.20 -8.31
CA PHE A 245 10.99 -4.93 -7.10
C PHE A 245 11.21 -4.00 -5.89
N PHE A 246 10.86 -4.23 -4.64
CA PHE A 246 10.82 -3.12 -3.66
C PHE A 246 9.88 -1.90 -4.00
N SER A 247 10.08 -1.08 -5.05
CA SER A 247 9.21 0.08 -5.38
C SER A 247 7.76 -0.34 -5.66
N ILE A 248 7.53 -1.48 -6.31
CA ILE A 248 6.18 -2.06 -6.49
C ILE A 248 5.70 -2.80 -5.22
N SER A 249 6.55 -2.94 -4.20
CA SER A 249 6.26 -3.71 -2.97
C SER A 249 5.65 -2.80 -1.94
N SER A 250 6.20 -1.58 -1.88
CA SER A 250 5.61 -0.46 -1.18
C SER A 250 4.24 -0.03 -1.72
N SER A 251 3.81 -0.52 -2.89
CA SER A 251 2.51 -0.20 -3.49
C SER A 251 1.36 -1.12 -3.07
N GLU A 252 1.51 -1.93 -2.02
CA GLU A 252 0.40 -2.59 -1.31
C GLU A 252 0.47 -2.28 0.19
N PRO A 253 -0.67 -2.22 0.89
CA PRO A 253 -1.39 -1.02 1.30
C PRO A 253 -0.71 -0.20 2.43
N LEU A 254 0.61 -0.06 2.44
CA LEU A 254 1.25 1.04 3.21
C LEU A 254 0.90 2.40 2.59
N LEU A 255 0.62 2.42 1.28
CA LEU A 255 0.14 3.59 0.57
C LEU A 255 -1.36 3.88 0.78
N SER A 256 -2.21 2.97 1.29
CA SER A 256 -3.57 3.39 1.67
C SER A 256 -3.53 4.28 2.93
N GLN A 257 -2.58 4.04 3.83
CA GLN A 257 -2.34 4.90 5.00
C GLN A 257 -1.57 6.19 4.64
N ILE A 258 -0.71 6.17 3.62
CA ILE A 258 0.19 7.29 3.27
C ILE A 258 -0.32 8.12 2.08
N SER A 259 -1.01 7.54 1.09
CA SER A 259 -1.58 8.29 -0.06
C SER A 259 -2.81 9.08 0.33
N LEU A 260 -3.47 8.72 1.44
CA LEU A 260 -4.43 9.58 2.12
C LEU A 260 -3.84 10.95 2.49
N ARG A 261 -2.52 11.04 2.63
CA ARG A 261 -1.84 12.29 3.02
C ARG A 261 -1.23 13.07 1.86
N LYS A 262 -1.04 12.45 0.68
CA LYS A 262 -0.18 13.03 -0.37
C LYS A 262 -0.91 13.58 -1.60
N ARG A 263 -2.20 13.29 -1.82
CA ARG A 263 -2.94 13.87 -2.95
C ARG A 263 -3.92 14.93 -2.43
N GLU A 264 -3.42 16.17 -2.50
CA GLU A 264 -3.99 17.42 -1.96
C GLU A 264 -4.01 17.50 -0.42
N PRO A 265 -3.66 18.65 0.18
CA PRO A 265 -3.63 18.84 1.63
C PRO A 265 -5.07 19.01 2.17
N LYS A 266 -5.92 18.03 1.91
CA LYS A 266 -7.11 17.78 2.72
C LYS A 266 -6.78 16.53 3.51
N GLU A 267 -6.37 16.72 4.76
CA GLU A 267 -6.25 15.62 5.71
C GLU A 267 -7.61 14.92 5.75
N PHE A 268 -7.70 13.75 5.10
CA PHE A 268 -8.89 12.93 5.23
C PHE A 268 -8.86 12.31 6.62
N GLU A 269 -9.81 12.68 7.47
CA GLU A 269 -9.89 12.20 8.85
C GLU A 269 -10.37 10.74 8.89
N THR A 270 -11.08 10.25 7.87
CA THR A 270 -11.66 8.90 7.83
C THR A 270 -11.46 8.17 6.49
N MET A 271 -11.44 6.84 6.53
CA MET A 271 -11.37 5.98 5.34
C MET A 271 -12.60 6.15 4.42
N GLY A 272 -13.74 6.56 4.96
CA GLY A 272 -14.93 6.88 4.16
C GLY A 272 -14.70 8.08 3.24
N GLN A 273 -14.07 9.14 3.76
CA GLN A 273 -13.71 10.31 2.96
C GLN A 273 -12.62 9.96 1.92
N ALA A 274 -11.67 9.08 2.27
CA ALA A 274 -10.68 8.53 1.32
C ALA A 274 -11.33 7.88 0.09
N LEU A 275 -12.40 7.13 0.36
CA LEU A 275 -13.21 6.46 -0.63
C LEU A 275 -14.28 7.39 -1.22
N GLY A 276 -14.15 8.71 -1.07
CA GLY A 276 -15.08 9.70 -1.61
C GLY A 276 -16.54 9.34 -1.33
N ILE A 277 -16.80 8.71 -0.18
CA ILE A 277 -18.16 8.52 0.32
C ILE A 277 -18.63 9.93 0.65
N PRO A 278 -19.69 10.43 0.00
CA PRO A 278 -20.15 11.78 0.27
C PRO A 278 -20.50 11.87 1.75
N ASP A 279 -19.88 12.81 2.44
CA ASP A 279 -20.35 13.22 3.76
C ASP A 279 -21.80 13.69 3.56
N SER A 280 -22.76 12.90 4.04
CA SER A 280 -24.17 13.29 4.08
C SER A 280 -24.38 14.61 4.85
N GLY A 281 -23.34 15.14 5.50
CA GLY A 281 -23.33 16.43 6.17
C GLY A 281 -23.32 17.67 5.27
N LEU A 282 -23.01 17.59 3.97
CA LEU A 282 -23.01 18.76 3.08
C LEU A 282 -24.32 18.96 2.30
N LEU A 283 -25.21 17.96 2.28
CA LEU A 283 -26.50 18.01 1.58
C LEU A 283 -27.72 17.75 2.48
N LEU A 284 -27.56 17.73 3.81
CA LEU A 284 -28.71 17.76 4.72
C LEU A 284 -29.16 19.21 4.95
N GLN A 285 -29.75 19.76 3.88
CA GLN A 285 -30.72 20.83 4.01
C GLN A 285 -31.89 20.26 4.83
N ARG A 286 -32.12 20.84 6.02
CA ARG A 286 -33.46 21.01 6.59
C ARG A 286 -34.24 19.71 6.85
N GLU A 287 -33.80 18.91 7.82
CA GLU A 287 -34.68 17.95 8.50
C GLU A 287 -34.82 18.36 9.97
N SER A 288 -36.07 18.49 10.42
CA SER A 288 -36.44 18.89 11.78
C SER A 288 -35.78 17.96 12.78
N THR A 289 -34.96 18.52 13.67
CA THR A 289 -34.32 17.80 14.78
C THR A 289 -35.37 17.01 15.57
N PRO A 290 -35.39 15.66 15.51
CA PRO A 290 -36.27 14.89 16.37
C PRO A 290 -35.79 15.05 17.81
N VAL A 291 -36.72 15.33 18.72
CA VAL A 291 -36.46 15.28 20.16
C VAL A 291 -36.09 13.83 20.49
N ILE A 292 -34.82 13.58 20.84
CA ILE A 292 -34.34 12.25 21.18
C ILE A 292 -35.02 11.79 22.47
N ASP A 293 -35.83 10.74 22.36
CA ASP A 293 -36.44 10.06 23.50
C ASP A 293 -35.42 9.05 24.08
N PRO A 294 -34.98 9.21 25.34
CA PRO A 294 -34.07 8.26 26.00
C PRO A 294 -34.63 6.83 26.12
N ASN A 295 -35.94 6.64 25.92
CA ASN A 295 -36.57 5.32 25.90
C ASN A 295 -36.47 4.62 24.55
N GLU A 296 -35.98 5.29 23.51
CA GLU A 296 -35.71 4.65 22.22
C GLU A 296 -34.52 3.68 22.31
N PRO A 297 -34.55 2.60 21.53
CA PRO A 297 -33.48 1.62 21.54
C PRO A 297 -32.17 2.26 21.05
N LEU A 298 -31.07 2.02 21.77
CA LEU A 298 -29.76 2.65 21.50
C LEU A 298 -29.29 2.51 20.04
N ASP A 299 -29.60 1.39 19.39
CA ASP A 299 -29.34 1.13 17.97
C ASP A 299 -29.98 2.18 17.06
N LYS A 300 -31.23 2.58 17.34
CA LYS A 300 -31.92 3.64 16.60
C LYS A 300 -31.28 5.02 16.87
N LEU A 301 -30.90 5.29 18.11
CA LEU A 301 -30.29 6.56 18.50
C LEU A 301 -28.89 6.74 17.90
N LEU A 302 -28.12 5.66 17.80
CA LEU A 302 -26.80 5.67 17.18
C LEU A 302 -26.83 5.93 15.68
N LEU A 303 -27.98 5.84 14.99
CA LEU A 303 -28.10 6.28 13.60
C LEU A 303 -27.99 7.80 13.47
N ASP A 304 -28.46 8.55 14.48
CA ASP A 304 -28.31 10.01 14.50
C ASP A 304 -26.83 10.39 14.67
N LYS A 305 -26.30 11.11 13.68
CA LYS A 305 -24.87 11.49 13.63
C LYS A 305 -24.46 12.34 14.83
N ARG A 306 -25.32 13.24 15.30
CA ARG A 306 -24.97 14.15 16.42
C ARG A 306 -24.99 13.40 17.75
N PHE A 307 -26.01 12.59 17.97
CA PHE A 307 -26.09 11.72 19.13
C PHE A 307 -24.87 10.79 19.19
N ARG A 308 -24.54 10.14 18.06
CA ARG A 308 -23.40 9.24 17.95
C ARG A 308 -22.08 9.95 18.27
N GLN A 309 -21.86 11.17 17.79
CA GLN A 309 -20.67 11.95 18.12
C GLN A 309 -20.57 12.31 19.62
N SER A 310 -21.69 12.72 20.23
CA SER A 310 -21.72 12.98 21.68
C SER A 310 -21.46 11.72 22.50
N PHE A 311 -22.08 10.60 22.11
CA PHE A 311 -21.89 9.30 22.75
C PHE A 311 -20.46 8.77 22.58
N MET A 312 -19.86 8.97 21.40
CA MET A 312 -18.46 8.63 21.11
C MET A 312 -17.51 9.42 22.01
N ALA A 313 -17.69 10.74 22.15
CA ALA A 313 -16.86 11.56 23.04
C ALA A 313 -16.95 11.11 24.51
N PHE A 314 -18.14 10.72 24.96
CA PHE A 314 -18.32 10.12 26.27
C PHE A 314 -17.60 8.77 26.39
N ALA A 315 -17.76 7.87 25.42
CA ALA A 315 -17.13 6.56 25.44
C ALA A 315 -15.59 6.65 25.40
N ASP A 316 -15.04 7.60 24.63
CA ASP A 316 -13.60 7.93 24.62
C ASP A 316 -13.14 8.40 26.00
N SER A 317 -13.92 9.23 26.69
CA SER A 317 -13.61 9.66 28.07
C SER A 317 -13.60 8.50 29.08
N CYS A 318 -14.31 7.41 28.76
CA CYS A 318 -14.35 6.18 29.54
C CYS A 318 -13.32 5.14 29.11
N LEU A 319 -12.46 5.46 28.12
CA LEU A 319 -11.51 4.52 27.50
C LEU A 319 -12.19 3.26 26.89
N ALA A 320 -13.44 3.41 26.44
CA ALA A 320 -14.26 2.36 25.84
C ALA A 320 -14.85 2.80 24.47
N GLY A 321 -14.20 3.78 23.84
CA GLY A 321 -14.66 4.38 22.59
C GLY A 321 -14.55 3.46 21.37
N GLU A 322 -13.71 2.43 21.43
CA GLU A 322 -13.43 1.53 20.30
C GLU A 322 -14.70 0.90 19.71
N SER A 323 -15.70 0.61 20.56
CA SER A 323 -16.98 0.04 20.16
C SER A 323 -17.83 1.02 19.34
N VAL A 324 -17.79 2.31 19.67
CA VAL A 324 -18.54 3.37 18.98
C VAL A 324 -17.84 3.78 17.69
N HIS A 325 -16.50 3.86 17.71
CA HIS A 325 -15.68 4.08 16.51
C HIS A 325 -15.85 2.95 15.48
N PHE A 326 -15.88 1.69 15.95
CA PHE A 326 -16.18 0.55 15.09
C PHE A 326 -17.57 0.65 14.46
N TYR A 327 -18.60 0.98 15.26
CA TYR A 327 -19.96 1.13 14.77
C TYR A 327 -20.06 2.21 13.68
N ASP A 328 -19.43 3.37 13.88
CA ASP A 328 -19.43 4.45 12.89
C ASP A 328 -18.77 4.02 11.57
N GLU A 329 -17.61 3.35 11.62
CA GLU A 329 -16.94 2.88 10.40
C GLU A 329 -17.70 1.79 9.64
N VAL A 330 -18.34 0.85 10.36
CA VAL A 330 -19.20 -0.16 9.71
C VAL A 330 -20.43 0.52 9.09
N HIS A 331 -21.00 1.53 9.73
CA HIS A 331 -22.09 2.29 9.15
C HIS A 331 -21.65 3.09 7.90
N GLU A 332 -20.43 3.62 7.87
CA GLU A 332 -19.87 4.19 6.63
C GLU A 332 -19.67 3.14 5.53
N LEU A 333 -19.32 1.89 5.87
CA LEU A 333 -19.26 0.77 4.92
C LEU A 333 -20.65 0.46 4.32
N GLU A 334 -21.72 0.52 5.11
CA GLU A 334 -23.09 0.28 4.64
C GLU A 334 -23.55 1.28 3.57
N LYS A 335 -23.03 2.52 3.60
CA LYS A 335 -23.32 3.54 2.58
C LYS A 335 -22.73 3.23 1.21
N ILE A 336 -21.75 2.33 1.13
CA ILE A 336 -21.12 1.94 -0.13
C ILE A 336 -22.06 0.97 -0.88
N PRO A 337 -22.43 1.27 -2.15
CA PRO A 337 -23.29 0.41 -2.95
C PRO A 337 -22.80 -1.04 -2.99
N VAL A 338 -23.74 -2.00 -2.95
CA VAL A 338 -23.44 -3.44 -2.94
C VAL A 338 -22.64 -3.86 -4.17
N ASP A 339 -22.89 -3.23 -5.32
CA ASP A 339 -22.20 -3.49 -6.59
C ASP A 339 -20.75 -3.00 -6.60
N ASP A 340 -20.38 -2.02 -5.75
CA ASP A 340 -19.02 -1.52 -5.63
C ASP A 340 -18.20 -2.37 -4.65
N HIS A 341 -17.93 -3.60 -5.07
CA HIS A 341 -17.20 -4.57 -4.25
C HIS A 341 -15.78 -4.10 -3.89
N VAL A 342 -15.13 -3.31 -4.76
CA VAL A 342 -13.74 -2.88 -4.55
C VAL A 342 -13.65 -1.94 -3.35
N ARG A 343 -14.49 -0.89 -3.30
CA ARG A 343 -14.51 0.04 -2.16
C ARG A 343 -14.92 -0.66 -0.87
N ARG A 344 -15.89 -1.58 -0.94
CA ARG A 344 -16.32 -2.38 0.22
C ARG A 344 -15.17 -3.22 0.78
N ILE A 345 -14.40 -3.90 -0.08
CA ILE A 345 -13.23 -4.68 0.33
C ILE A 345 -12.16 -3.81 1.00
N TYR A 346 -11.88 -2.61 0.46
CA TYR A 346 -10.94 -1.68 1.09
C TYR A 346 -11.37 -1.27 2.49
N MET A 347 -12.63 -0.89 2.65
CA MET A 347 -13.18 -0.48 3.94
C MET A 347 -13.25 -1.66 4.91
N ALA A 348 -13.73 -2.83 4.48
CA ALA A 348 -13.79 -4.03 5.30
C ALA A 348 -12.39 -4.44 5.80
N ARG A 349 -11.37 -4.38 4.95
CA ARG A 349 -9.99 -4.67 5.34
C ARG A 349 -9.47 -3.67 6.38
N HIS A 350 -9.75 -2.38 6.19
CA HIS A 350 -9.39 -1.34 7.17
C HIS A 350 -10.01 -1.64 8.54
N ILE A 351 -11.31 -1.92 8.56
CA ILE A 351 -12.05 -2.27 9.79
C ILE A 351 -11.46 -3.53 10.45
N ILE A 352 -11.16 -4.56 9.67
CA ILE A 352 -10.59 -5.81 10.20
C ILE A 352 -9.22 -5.55 10.85
N GLU A 353 -8.33 -4.81 10.19
CA GLU A 353 -6.99 -4.53 10.69
C GLU A 353 -6.99 -3.62 11.93
N LYS A 354 -7.95 -2.67 12.00
CA LYS A 354 -8.03 -1.67 13.09
C LYS A 354 -8.78 -2.18 14.33
N TYR A 355 -9.81 -3.02 14.16
CA TYR A 355 -10.72 -3.41 15.24
C TYR A 355 -10.82 -4.93 15.49
N ILE A 356 -10.68 -5.78 14.47
CA ILE A 356 -11.02 -7.22 14.58
C ILE A 356 -9.79 -8.10 14.85
N VAL A 357 -8.60 -7.73 14.36
CA VAL A 357 -7.39 -8.54 14.61
C VAL A 357 -6.95 -8.44 16.07
N ALA A 358 -6.60 -9.57 16.67
CA ALA A 358 -6.08 -9.59 18.04
C ALA A 358 -4.79 -8.76 18.17
N GLY A 359 -4.75 -7.86 19.16
CA GLY A 359 -3.67 -6.90 19.36
C GLY A 359 -3.73 -5.67 18.44
N ALA A 360 -4.86 -5.41 17.77
CA ALA A 360 -5.09 -4.16 17.05
C ALA A 360 -5.18 -2.96 18.01
N SER A 361 -4.90 -1.76 17.51
CA SER A 361 -4.86 -0.55 18.34
C SER A 361 -6.21 -0.19 18.97
N MET A 362 -7.31 -0.55 18.31
CA MET A 362 -8.68 -0.33 18.76
C MET A 362 -9.45 -1.65 18.71
N GLU A 363 -8.82 -2.72 19.21
CA GLU A 363 -9.43 -4.05 19.23
C GLU A 363 -10.76 -4.04 19.98
N VAL A 364 -11.84 -4.44 19.32
CA VAL A 364 -13.17 -4.51 19.93
C VAL A 364 -13.35 -5.80 20.73
N ASN A 365 -14.11 -5.68 21.82
CA ASN A 365 -14.44 -6.80 22.69
C ASN A 365 -15.60 -7.63 22.12
N ILE A 366 -15.28 -8.52 21.18
CA ILE A 366 -16.23 -9.49 20.59
C ILE A 366 -15.81 -10.93 20.90
N SER A 367 -16.78 -11.82 20.85
CA SER A 367 -16.59 -13.25 21.05
C SER A 367 -15.59 -13.83 20.04
N HIS A 368 -14.85 -14.86 20.47
CA HIS A 368 -13.91 -15.56 19.58
C HIS A 368 -14.61 -16.14 18.35
N ARG A 369 -15.86 -16.61 18.50
CA ARG A 369 -16.66 -17.15 17.40
C ARG A 369 -16.90 -16.10 16.33
N THR A 370 -17.44 -14.94 16.72
CA THR A 370 -17.74 -13.84 15.79
C THR A 370 -16.48 -13.31 15.12
N ARG A 371 -15.38 -13.19 15.87
CA ARG A 371 -14.07 -12.83 15.31
C ARG A 371 -13.62 -13.82 14.23
N GLN A 372 -13.74 -15.12 14.49
CA GLN A 372 -13.33 -16.15 13.55
C GLN A 372 -14.23 -16.21 12.32
N GLU A 373 -15.54 -15.99 12.47
CA GLU A 373 -16.50 -15.90 11.36
C GLU A 373 -16.09 -14.77 10.39
N ILE A 374 -15.73 -13.60 10.91
CA ILE A 374 -15.23 -12.47 10.09
C ILE A 374 -13.89 -12.83 9.41
N LEU A 375 -12.94 -13.39 10.16
CA LEU A 375 -11.59 -13.70 9.64
C LEU A 375 -11.55 -14.88 8.65
N THR A 376 -12.59 -15.71 8.62
CA THR A 376 -12.72 -16.85 7.70
C THR A 376 -13.83 -16.67 6.67
N THR A 377 -14.37 -15.46 6.54
CA THR A 377 -15.45 -15.17 5.61
C THR A 377 -15.10 -15.59 4.17
N PRO A 378 -16.05 -16.21 3.43
CA PRO A 378 -15.87 -16.47 2.02
C PRO A 378 -15.95 -15.20 1.16
N ASP A 379 -16.54 -14.11 1.68
CA ASP A 379 -16.71 -12.84 0.97
C ASP A 379 -16.56 -11.63 1.91
N LEU A 380 -15.57 -10.79 1.64
CA LEU A 380 -15.24 -9.53 2.31
C LEU A 380 -16.14 -8.37 1.83
N ALA A 381 -16.75 -8.50 0.66
CA ALA A 381 -17.67 -7.49 0.14
C ALA A 381 -19.12 -7.69 0.64
N HIS A 382 -19.38 -8.76 1.40
CA HIS A 382 -20.71 -9.11 1.86
C HIS A 382 -21.32 -7.98 2.71
N PRO A 383 -22.62 -7.63 2.53
CA PRO A 383 -23.28 -6.57 3.30
C PRO A 383 -23.24 -6.85 4.80
N ASP A 384 -23.55 -8.08 5.20
CA ASP A 384 -23.72 -8.47 6.60
C ASP A 384 -22.43 -8.91 7.30
N LEU A 385 -21.25 -8.61 6.74
CA LEU A 385 -19.96 -9.11 7.23
C LEU A 385 -19.74 -8.84 8.73
N PHE A 386 -20.21 -7.70 9.23
CA PHE A 386 -19.97 -7.24 10.61
C PHE A 386 -21.21 -7.26 11.51
N ASN A 387 -22.37 -7.73 11.02
CA ASN A 387 -23.63 -7.62 11.76
C ASN A 387 -23.60 -8.35 13.11
N ASN A 388 -23.00 -9.54 13.16
CA ASN A 388 -22.86 -10.29 14.43
C ASN A 388 -21.98 -9.53 15.43
N ALA A 389 -20.90 -8.90 14.97
CA ALA A 389 -20.03 -8.08 15.81
C ALA A 389 -20.74 -6.83 16.32
N ILE A 390 -21.47 -6.12 15.44
CA ILE A 390 -22.30 -4.98 15.84
C ILE A 390 -23.32 -5.39 16.90
N ASN A 391 -24.02 -6.52 16.71
CA ASN A 391 -25.04 -6.97 17.67
C ASN A 391 -24.43 -7.25 19.05
N GLU A 392 -23.28 -7.91 19.12
CA GLU A 392 -22.57 -8.12 20.38
C GLU A 392 -22.13 -6.79 21.03
N LEU A 393 -21.57 -5.86 20.25
CA LEU A 393 -21.09 -4.59 20.76
C LEU A 393 -22.23 -3.67 21.21
N ILE A 394 -23.36 -3.64 20.49
CA ILE A 394 -24.53 -2.86 20.92
C ILE A 394 -25.06 -3.37 22.25
N GLN A 395 -25.08 -4.69 22.47
CA GLN A 395 -25.45 -5.26 23.77
C GLN A 395 -24.46 -4.82 24.87
N LEU A 396 -23.16 -4.83 24.59
CA LEU A 396 -22.15 -4.35 25.53
C LEU A 396 -22.29 -2.86 25.84
N LEU A 397 -22.52 -2.01 24.83
CA LEU A 397 -22.76 -0.58 25.00
C LEU A 397 -24.02 -0.33 25.85
N LYS A 398 -25.11 -1.07 25.60
CA LYS A 398 -26.36 -0.99 26.36
C LYS A 398 -26.15 -1.35 27.84
N MET A 399 -25.39 -2.42 28.10
CA MET A 399 -25.14 -2.89 29.47
C MET A 399 -24.16 -2.01 30.25
N ASN A 400 -23.11 -1.50 29.59
CA ASN A 400 -21.96 -0.91 30.28
C ASN A 400 -21.89 0.62 30.20
N LEU A 401 -22.40 1.25 29.15
CA LEU A 401 -22.17 2.69 28.87
C LEU A 401 -23.46 3.50 28.80
N ALA A 402 -24.55 2.91 28.30
CA ALA A 402 -25.78 3.67 28.03
C ALA A 402 -26.35 4.35 29.29
N LYS A 403 -26.42 3.62 30.42
CA LYS A 403 -26.94 4.16 31.68
C LYS A 403 -26.13 5.36 32.17
N ASP A 404 -24.80 5.25 32.10
CA ASP A 404 -23.90 6.28 32.60
C ASP A 404 -23.91 7.51 31.69
N TYR A 405 -24.05 7.30 30.38
CA TYR A 405 -24.19 8.37 29.40
C TYR A 405 -25.39 9.28 29.71
N TRP A 406 -26.55 8.72 30.04
CA TRP A 406 -27.75 9.50 30.36
C TRP A 406 -27.57 10.45 31.55
N SER A 407 -26.70 10.09 32.48
CA SER A 407 -26.33 10.91 33.64
C SER A 407 -25.10 11.79 33.42
N SER A 408 -24.44 11.65 32.27
CA SER A 408 -23.17 12.31 31.99
C SER A 408 -23.36 13.78 31.59
N MET A 409 -22.31 14.58 31.81
CA MET A 409 -22.24 15.96 31.33
C MET A 409 -22.33 16.05 29.81
N PHE A 410 -21.90 15.02 29.08
CA PHE A 410 -21.97 14.96 27.62
C PHE A 410 -23.42 14.96 27.14
N PHE A 411 -24.28 14.14 27.74
CA PHE A 411 -25.70 14.10 27.38
C PHE A 411 -26.42 15.39 27.75
N ILE A 412 -26.13 15.97 28.92
CA ILE A 412 -26.70 17.27 29.34
C ILE A 412 -26.34 18.36 28.32
N LYS A 413 -25.05 18.44 27.96
CA LYS A 413 -24.56 19.41 26.96
C LYS A 413 -25.21 19.18 25.59
N PHE A 414 -25.29 17.93 25.15
CA PHE A 414 -25.95 17.57 23.89
C PHE A 414 -27.43 18.01 23.85
N LYS A 415 -28.16 17.78 24.95
CA LYS A 415 -29.56 18.21 25.08
C LYS A 415 -29.70 19.74 25.06
N GLU A 416 -28.81 20.44 25.74
CA GLU A 416 -28.77 21.91 25.77
C GLU A 416 -28.51 22.48 24.37
N GLU A 417 -27.51 21.96 23.65
CA GLU A 417 -27.19 22.34 22.27
C GLU A 417 -28.34 22.08 21.30
N ALA A 418 -29.07 20.96 21.47
CA ALA A 418 -30.26 20.65 20.68
C ALA A 418 -31.39 21.67 20.94
N SER A 419 -31.60 22.07 22.20
CA SER A 419 -32.64 23.03 22.59
C SER A 419 -32.34 24.46 22.13
N MET A 420 -31.08 24.93 22.21
CA MET A 420 -30.74 26.29 21.75
C MET A 420 -30.95 26.45 20.24
N ARG A 421 -30.72 25.40 19.45
CA ARG A 421 -30.93 25.44 17.99
C ARG A 421 -32.40 25.45 17.58
N SER A 422 -33.27 24.75 18.31
CA SER A 422 -34.72 24.85 18.04
C SER A 422 -35.22 26.27 18.36
N THR A 423 -34.75 26.88 19.45
CA THR A 423 -35.14 28.25 19.83
C THR A 423 -34.63 29.32 18.86
N ASN A 424 -33.43 29.16 18.28
CA ASN A 424 -32.94 30.08 17.25
C ASN A 424 -33.74 29.97 15.94
N HIS A 425 -34.19 28.78 15.57
CA HIS A 425 -35.07 28.61 14.40
C HIS A 425 -36.45 29.24 14.62
N ASP A 426 -36.99 29.21 15.84
CA ASP A 426 -38.24 29.89 16.17
C ASP A 426 -38.10 31.42 16.17
N LEU A 427 -36.91 31.95 16.52
CA LEU A 427 -36.64 33.38 16.50
C LEU A 427 -36.45 33.92 15.07
N GLU A 428 -35.76 33.18 14.19
CA GLU A 428 -35.62 33.53 12.76
C GLU A 428 -36.97 33.49 12.03
N HIS A 429 -37.86 32.53 12.37
CA HIS A 429 -39.18 32.42 11.76
C HIS A 429 -40.17 33.51 12.22
N MET A 430 -39.86 34.20 13.33
CA MET A 430 -40.66 35.30 13.87
C MET A 430 -40.20 36.68 13.35
N THR A 431 -38.97 36.78 12.81
CA THR A 431 -38.44 38.01 12.20
C THR A 431 -38.74 38.20 10.72
N ASP A 432 -39.37 37.23 10.04
CA ASP A 432 -39.63 37.27 8.59
C ASP A 432 -41.05 37.75 8.20
N TRP A 433 -41.74 38.44 9.11
CA TRP A 433 -42.96 39.17 8.79
C TRP A 433 -42.80 40.65 9.16
N ASN A 434 -42.91 41.49 8.15
CA ASN A 434 -42.86 42.95 8.14
C ASN A 434 -41.48 43.57 7.87
N PHE A 435 -41.03 43.59 6.61
CA PHE A 435 -40.51 44.82 6.01
C PHE A 435 -40.62 44.75 4.49
N SER A 436 -41.58 45.50 3.93
CA SER A 436 -41.48 46.00 2.56
C SER A 436 -40.87 47.40 2.64
N PRO A 437 -39.80 47.69 1.88
CA PRO A 437 -39.83 48.96 1.18
C PRO A 437 -39.31 48.89 -0.26
N ARG A 438 -39.99 49.71 -1.06
CA ARG A 438 -39.76 50.17 -2.42
C ARG A 438 -38.30 50.54 -2.75
N LEU A 439 -37.96 50.33 -4.02
CA LEU A 439 -36.88 50.95 -4.78
C LEU A 439 -36.54 52.40 -4.36
N SER A 440 -35.25 52.69 -4.15
CA SER A 440 -34.59 53.85 -4.77
C SER A 440 -33.06 53.72 -4.77
N SER A 441 -32.50 53.96 -5.94
CA SER A 441 -31.08 54.14 -6.24
C SER A 441 -30.60 55.52 -5.81
N VAL A 442 -29.46 55.64 -5.10
CA VAL A 442 -28.59 56.82 -5.21
C VAL A 442 -27.13 56.41 -5.02
N HIS A 443 -26.34 56.74 -6.02
CA HIS A 443 -24.88 56.72 -6.08
C HIS A 443 -24.36 58.04 -5.49
N CYS A 444 -23.35 58.04 -4.62
CA CYS A 444 -22.44 59.18 -4.49
C CYS A 444 -21.11 58.76 -3.86
N PHE A 445 -20.04 59.15 -4.54
CA PHE A 445 -18.63 59.05 -4.17
C PHE A 445 -18.29 59.98 -2.98
N ASP A 446 -17.30 59.60 -2.17
CA ASP A 446 -16.05 60.38 -2.03
C ASP A 446 -15.03 59.65 -1.13
N ASP A 447 -13.85 59.46 -1.71
CA ASP A 447 -12.59 58.95 -1.17
C ASP A 447 -11.77 60.14 -0.62
N PRO A 448 -10.91 59.95 0.41
CA PRO A 448 -9.55 60.46 0.22
C PRO A 448 -8.47 59.66 0.96
N PHE A 449 -7.78 58.73 0.28
CA PHE A 449 -6.32 58.57 0.41
C PHE A 449 -5.68 58.01 -0.89
N HIS A 450 -5.10 58.93 -1.66
CA HIS A 450 -4.00 58.86 -2.65
C HIS A 450 -3.63 57.48 -3.28
N GLN A 451 -3.80 57.26 -4.59
CA GLN A 451 -3.11 57.86 -5.75
C GLN A 451 -1.74 57.23 -6.06
N GLU A 452 -1.67 56.41 -7.13
CA GLU A 452 -0.91 56.74 -8.34
C GLU A 452 -1.24 55.76 -9.49
N GLN A 453 -1.72 56.34 -10.60
CA GLN A 453 -1.89 55.70 -11.90
C GLN A 453 -0.58 55.79 -12.69
N PHE A 454 -0.26 54.75 -13.46
CA PHE A 454 0.14 54.97 -14.84
C PHE A 454 -0.59 54.00 -15.77
N SER A 455 -1.35 54.60 -16.67
CA SER A 455 -2.11 54.03 -17.76
C SER A 455 -1.28 54.12 -19.06
N LYS A 456 -1.49 53.21 -20.02
CA LYS A 456 -2.21 53.52 -21.27
C LYS A 456 -2.07 52.45 -22.36
N GLY A 457 -3.20 52.19 -22.98
CA GLY A 457 -3.36 52.05 -24.43
C GLY A 457 -3.87 50.68 -24.86
N SER A 458 -4.94 50.50 -25.63
CA SER A 458 -5.87 51.43 -26.26
C SER A 458 -6.99 50.60 -26.90
N SER A 459 -8.25 50.92 -26.54
CA SER A 459 -9.42 51.09 -27.42
C SER A 459 -9.95 49.98 -28.33
N HIS A 460 -11.19 49.56 -28.01
CA HIS A 460 -12.43 49.58 -28.84
C HIS A 460 -12.38 48.98 -30.28
N ASN A 461 -13.36 48.24 -30.80
CA ASN A 461 -14.81 48.30 -30.60
C ASN A 461 -15.46 47.02 -31.18
N SER A 462 -16.62 46.66 -30.64
CA SER A 462 -17.59 45.69 -31.15
C SER A 462 -18.26 46.14 -32.45
N HIS A 463 -18.51 45.21 -33.39
CA HIS A 463 -19.85 44.91 -33.91
C HIS A 463 -19.85 43.72 -34.89
N ASP A 464 -20.85 42.88 -34.73
CA ASP A 464 -21.31 41.84 -35.65
C ASP A 464 -21.54 42.35 -37.08
N SER A 465 -21.21 41.52 -38.07
CA SER A 465 -22.00 41.29 -39.30
C SER A 465 -21.42 40.07 -40.05
N ASP A 466 -22.17 38.96 -40.02
CA ASP A 466 -22.10 37.80 -40.93
C ASP A 466 -22.28 38.25 -42.41
N PRO A 467 -21.77 37.49 -43.41
CA PRO A 467 -22.25 36.15 -43.76
C PRO A 467 -21.21 35.01 -43.79
#